data_AF-Q6AVQ6-F1
#
_entry.id   AF-Q6AVQ6-F1
#
_cell.length_a   1.000
_cell.length_b   1.000
_cell.length_c   1.000
_cell.angle_alpha   90.00
_cell.angle_beta   90.00
_cell.angle_gamma   90.00
#
_symmetry.space_group_name_H-M   'P 1'
#
loop_
_entity.id
_entity.type
_entity.pdbx_description
1 polymer ?
#
loop_
_entity_poly.entity_id
_entity_poly.type
_entity_poly.pdbx_seq_one_letter_code
_entity_poly.pdbx_strand_id
1 'polypeptide(L)'
;MDDDEIALEPGYAFRPSDDGLITLFLRPKIAKIPFEHRLINHADVYSADPTELVGEHRPAPGTHGSGSVWYFFCSPRYTSKRKASGRRQRAVGGESVWKSEGGKKAVIGADGRRVGYLQKFSYHYTGQGHL
;
A
#
# COMPACT_ATOMS: atom_id res chain seq x y z
N MET A 1 2.20 20.07 -19.57
CA MET A 1 1.27 18.98 -19.93
C MET A 1 0.79 18.46 -18.59
N ASP A 2 -0.26 19.08 -18.10
CA ASP A 2 -0.68 19.09 -16.71
C ASP A 2 -2.09 18.49 -16.61
N ASP A 3 -2.27 17.29 -17.14
CA ASP A 3 -3.58 16.62 -17.31
C ASP A 3 -3.70 15.29 -16.55
N ASP A 4 -2.87 15.07 -15.53
CA ASP A 4 -2.84 13.80 -14.77
C ASP A 4 -3.08 13.93 -13.25
N GLU A 5 -3.43 15.12 -12.77
CA GLU A 5 -3.74 15.32 -11.36
C GLU A 5 -5.26 15.22 -11.11
N ILE A 6 -5.67 14.27 -10.27
CA ILE A 6 -7.06 14.20 -9.81
C ILE A 6 -7.24 15.28 -8.73
N ALA A 7 -7.75 16.42 -9.15
CA ALA A 7 -8.16 17.49 -8.26
C ALA A 7 -9.45 17.09 -7.53
N LEU A 8 -9.39 17.02 -6.19
CA LEU A 8 -10.57 16.89 -5.36
C LEU A 8 -11.14 18.28 -5.03
N GLU A 9 -12.44 18.35 -4.78
CA GLU A 9 -13.06 19.58 -4.28
C GLU A 9 -12.40 20.03 -2.96
N PRO A 10 -12.27 21.34 -2.71
CA PRO A 10 -11.75 21.86 -1.44
C PRO A 10 -12.48 21.25 -0.23
N GLY A 11 -11.73 20.73 0.73
CA GLY A 11 -12.27 20.07 1.92
C GLY A 11 -12.41 18.54 1.80
N TYR A 12 -12.21 17.96 0.61
CA TYR A 12 -12.21 16.51 0.41
C TYR A 12 -10.79 15.95 0.37
N ALA A 13 -10.66 14.71 0.85
CA ALA A 13 -9.42 13.95 0.81
C ALA A 13 -9.71 12.52 0.36
N PHE A 14 -8.78 11.93 -0.41
CA PHE A 14 -8.87 10.54 -0.78
C PHE A 14 -8.60 9.66 0.43
N ARG A 15 -9.69 9.21 1.08
CA ARG A 15 -9.68 8.35 2.27
C ARG A 15 -10.71 7.22 2.11
N PRO A 16 -10.49 6.29 1.17
CA PRO A 16 -11.39 5.15 0.99
C PRO A 16 -11.43 4.27 2.24
N SER A 17 -12.56 3.61 2.48
CA SER A 17 -12.66 2.53 3.46
C SER A 17 -11.84 1.30 3.03
N ASP A 18 -11.57 0.39 3.97
CA ASP A 18 -10.83 -0.85 3.68
C ASP A 18 -11.51 -1.68 2.58
N ASP A 19 -12.85 -1.76 2.60
CA ASP A 19 -13.62 -2.46 1.58
C ASP A 19 -13.66 -1.70 0.26
N GLY A 20 -13.69 -0.36 0.29
CA GLY A 20 -13.56 0.49 -0.88
C GLY A 20 -12.23 0.31 -1.60
N LEU A 21 -11.11 0.28 -0.85
CA LEU A 21 -9.77 -0.02 -1.39
C LEU A 21 -9.74 -1.36 -2.14
N ILE A 22 -10.38 -2.39 -1.57
CA ILE A 22 -10.39 -3.71 -2.19
C ILE A 22 -11.31 -3.76 -3.40
N THR A 23 -12.54 -3.26 -3.26
CA THR A 23 -13.60 -3.44 -4.26
C THR A 23 -13.46 -2.51 -5.44
N LEU A 24 -13.10 -1.24 -5.22
CA LEU A 24 -13.01 -0.21 -6.26
C LEU A 24 -11.64 -0.18 -6.94
N PHE A 25 -10.58 -0.64 -6.27
CA PHE A 25 -9.21 -0.51 -6.79
C PHE A 25 -8.51 -1.86 -6.97
N LEU A 26 -8.34 -2.64 -5.90
CA LEU A 26 -7.53 -3.87 -5.97
C LEU A 26 -8.16 -4.95 -6.86
N ARG A 27 -9.46 -5.19 -6.74
CA ARG A 27 -10.17 -6.20 -7.55
C ARG A 27 -10.17 -5.85 -9.04
N PRO A 28 -10.57 -4.64 -9.48
CA PRO A 28 -10.44 -4.23 -10.88
C PRO A 28 -9.00 -4.35 -11.39
N LYS A 29 -8.01 -3.95 -10.58
CA LYS A 29 -6.59 -4.09 -10.93
C LYS A 29 -6.17 -5.52 -11.25
N ILE A 30 -6.57 -6.48 -10.40
CA ILE A 30 -6.25 -7.91 -10.58
C ILE A 30 -7.02 -8.50 -11.77
N ALA A 31 -8.29 -8.12 -11.92
CA ALA A 31 -9.15 -8.56 -13.02
C ALA A 31 -8.81 -7.91 -14.36
N LYS A 32 -7.88 -6.93 -14.39
CA LYS A 32 -7.53 -6.12 -15.56
C LYS A 32 -8.74 -5.41 -16.16
N ILE A 33 -9.70 -5.06 -15.32
CA ILE A 33 -10.86 -4.25 -15.70
C ILE A 33 -10.43 -2.78 -15.65
N PRO A 34 -10.77 -1.94 -16.66
CA PRO A 34 -10.49 -0.51 -16.61
C PRO A 34 -11.10 0.17 -15.38
N PHE A 35 -10.32 1.03 -14.72
CA PHE A 35 -10.73 1.80 -13.55
C PHE A 35 -9.82 3.03 -13.37
N GLU A 36 -10.24 4.00 -12.57
CA GLU A 36 -9.41 5.15 -12.20
C GLU A 36 -8.32 4.72 -11.22
N HIS A 37 -7.11 4.53 -11.75
CA HIS A 37 -5.98 3.99 -11.00
C HIS A 37 -4.95 5.05 -10.63
N ARG A 38 -5.09 6.29 -11.14
CA ARG A 38 -4.14 7.39 -10.88
C ARG A 38 -4.07 7.81 -9.40
N LEU A 39 -5.07 7.41 -8.60
CA LEU A 39 -5.11 7.63 -7.14
C LEU A 39 -4.16 6.73 -6.35
N ILE A 40 -3.58 5.68 -6.97
CA ILE A 40 -2.74 4.69 -6.29
C ILE A 40 -1.43 4.53 -7.06
N ASN A 41 -0.31 4.73 -6.38
CA ASN A 41 1.03 4.58 -6.94
C ASN A 41 1.34 3.11 -7.29
N HIS A 42 2.27 2.91 -8.20
CA HIS A 42 2.77 1.59 -8.57
C HIS A 42 4.22 1.45 -8.16
N ALA A 43 4.47 0.76 -7.05
CA ALA A 43 5.81 0.63 -6.49
C ALA A 43 5.97 -0.69 -5.76
N ASP A 44 7.23 -1.12 -5.65
CA ASP A 44 7.58 -2.20 -4.75
C ASP A 44 7.84 -1.63 -3.35
N VAL A 45 6.86 -1.70 -2.45
CA VAL A 45 6.98 -1.11 -1.10
C VAL A 45 8.04 -1.80 -0.22
N TYR A 46 8.68 -2.85 -0.72
CA TYR A 46 9.78 -3.54 -0.07
C TYR A 46 11.15 -3.22 -0.69
N SER A 47 11.25 -2.29 -1.66
CA SER A 47 12.54 -1.93 -2.27
C SER A 47 13.30 -0.84 -1.53
N ALA A 48 12.60 0.04 -0.81
CA ALA A 48 13.14 1.24 -0.18
C ALA A 48 12.49 1.49 1.18
N ASP A 49 13.15 2.25 2.04
CA ASP A 49 12.58 2.65 3.32
C ASP A 49 11.38 3.61 3.13
N PRO A 50 10.50 3.79 4.14
CA PRO A 50 9.31 4.62 3.98
C PRO A 50 9.60 6.07 3.58
N THR A 51 10.69 6.67 4.04
CA THR A 51 11.03 8.08 3.76
C THR A 51 11.45 8.25 2.31
N GLU A 52 12.30 7.37 1.81
CA GLU A 52 12.67 7.32 0.39
C GLU A 52 11.45 7.05 -0.47
N LEU A 53 10.64 6.05 -0.09
CA LEU A 53 9.45 5.65 -0.83
C LEU A 53 8.43 6.80 -0.97
N VAL A 54 8.16 7.56 0.09
CA VAL A 54 7.24 8.71 0.02
C VAL A 54 7.85 9.93 -0.67
N GLY A 55 9.18 10.04 -0.71
CA GLY A 55 9.87 11.11 -1.44
C GLY A 55 9.80 10.94 -2.97
N GLU A 56 9.75 9.69 -3.45
CA GLU A 56 9.67 9.36 -4.88
C GLU A 56 8.22 9.33 -5.42
N HIS A 57 7.22 9.32 -4.54
CA HIS A 57 5.83 9.05 -4.91
C HIS A 57 4.87 10.13 -4.42
N ARG A 58 3.75 10.26 -5.13
CA ARG A 58 2.77 11.30 -4.84
C ARG A 58 1.87 10.89 -3.67
N PRO A 59 1.59 11.80 -2.71
CA PRO A 59 0.58 11.55 -1.70
C PRO A 59 -0.80 11.48 -2.33
N ALA A 60 -1.74 10.88 -1.60
CA ALA A 60 -3.14 10.84 -1.95
C ALA A 60 -3.72 12.27 -2.04
N PRO A 61 -4.52 12.59 -3.07
CA PRO A 61 -5.11 13.92 -3.22
C PRO A 61 -5.89 14.35 -1.97
N GLY A 62 -5.76 15.63 -1.62
CA GLY A 62 -6.40 16.21 -0.44
C GLY A 62 -5.76 15.83 0.91
N THR A 63 -4.66 15.06 0.92
CA THR A 63 -3.87 14.79 2.13
C THR A 63 -2.60 15.66 2.16
N HIS A 64 -2.26 16.23 3.32
CA HIS A 64 -1.20 17.24 3.42
C HIS A 64 -0.46 17.17 4.77
N GLY A 65 0.79 17.62 4.78
CA GLY A 65 1.62 17.70 5.98
C GLY A 65 1.77 16.37 6.70
N SER A 66 1.64 16.37 8.03
CA SER A 66 1.68 15.16 8.86
C SER A 66 0.51 14.19 8.63
N GLY A 67 -0.55 14.65 7.97
CA GLY A 67 -1.72 13.83 7.61
C GLY A 67 -1.66 13.25 6.20
N SER A 68 -0.52 13.39 5.50
CA SER A 68 -0.32 12.83 4.16
C SER A 68 -0.36 11.31 4.19
N VAL A 69 -1.02 10.72 3.20
CA VAL A 69 -1.17 9.26 3.07
C VAL A 69 -0.79 8.85 1.66
N TRP A 70 -0.14 7.70 1.51
CA TRP A 70 0.20 7.14 0.21
C TRP A 70 -0.44 5.76 0.05
N TYR A 71 -0.96 5.49 -1.13
CA TYR A 71 -1.50 4.19 -1.50
C TYR A 71 -0.64 3.59 -2.60
N PHE A 72 -0.36 2.29 -2.50
CA PHE A 72 0.50 1.58 -3.45
C PHE A 72 -0.12 0.24 -3.88
N PHE A 73 -0.07 -0.03 -5.18
CA PHE A 73 -0.13 -1.38 -5.71
C PHE A 73 1.27 -2.00 -5.66
N CYS A 74 1.47 -2.95 -4.74
CA CYS A 74 2.69 -3.73 -4.64
C CYS A 74 2.47 -5.17 -5.08
N SER A 75 3.30 -5.64 -6.01
CA SER A 75 3.35 -7.07 -6.31
C SER A 75 3.88 -7.84 -5.10
N PRO A 76 3.24 -8.94 -4.69
CA PRO A 76 3.71 -9.66 -3.51
C PRO A 76 5.07 -10.35 -3.75
N ARG A 77 6.08 -10.06 -2.90
CA ARG A 77 7.38 -10.76 -2.92
C ARG A 77 7.35 -12.07 -2.16
N TYR A 78 8.16 -13.03 -2.62
CA TYR A 78 8.32 -14.34 -2.00
C TYR A 78 9.80 -14.66 -1.83
N THR A 79 10.18 -15.26 -0.69
CA THR A 79 11.55 -15.68 -0.41
C THR A 79 12.02 -16.85 -1.28
N SER A 80 11.09 -17.52 -1.97
CA SER A 80 11.37 -18.57 -2.93
C SER A 80 10.68 -18.25 -4.26
N LYS A 81 11.33 -18.65 -5.37
CA LYS A 81 10.75 -18.58 -6.71
C LYS A 81 9.44 -19.38 -6.83
N ARG A 82 9.23 -20.39 -5.96
CA ARG A 82 7.98 -21.14 -5.88
C ARG A 82 6.97 -20.42 -4.98
N LYS A 83 6.02 -19.70 -5.61
CA LYS A 83 4.95 -18.94 -4.91
C LYS A 83 4.14 -19.79 -3.92
N ALA A 84 3.93 -21.07 -4.21
CA ALA A 84 3.13 -21.97 -3.37
C ALA A 84 3.81 -22.35 -2.03
N SER A 85 5.14 -22.31 -1.96
CA SER A 85 5.90 -22.71 -0.77
C SER A 85 6.73 -21.57 -0.16
N GLY A 86 6.82 -20.42 -0.83
CA GLY A 86 7.60 -19.27 -0.38
C GLY A 86 6.89 -18.47 0.70
N ARG A 87 7.63 -18.04 1.73
CA ARG A 87 7.15 -17.03 2.69
C ARG A 87 7.16 -15.65 2.01
N ARG A 88 6.29 -14.75 2.45
CA ARG A 88 6.34 -13.33 2.04
C ARG A 88 7.69 -12.72 2.43
N GLN A 89 8.43 -12.20 1.45
CA GLN A 89 9.65 -11.42 1.71
C GLN A 89 9.25 -9.99 2.06
N ARG A 90 9.70 -9.51 3.22
CA ARG A 90 9.35 -8.19 3.78
C ARG A 90 10.57 -7.37 4.19
N ALA A 91 11.77 -7.89 3.93
CA ALA A 91 13.03 -7.18 4.15
C ALA A 91 13.23 -6.13 3.07
N VAL A 92 13.78 -4.98 3.47
CA VAL A 92 13.97 -3.78 2.66
C VAL A 92 15.47 -3.49 2.56
N GLY A 93 16.23 -4.45 2.03
CA GLY A 93 17.69 -4.38 2.03
C GLY A 93 18.34 -4.35 3.42
N GLY A 94 19.65 -4.60 3.50
CA GLY A 94 20.45 -4.42 4.72
C GLY A 94 19.80 -4.91 6.02
N GLU A 95 19.61 -3.97 6.96
CA GLU A 95 19.14 -4.19 8.33
C GLU A 95 17.72 -3.63 8.56
N SER A 96 16.81 -3.72 7.58
CA SER A 96 15.44 -3.23 7.78
C SER A 96 14.34 -4.16 7.27
N VAL A 97 13.19 -4.09 7.93
CA VAL A 97 12.09 -5.04 7.71
C VAL A 97 10.73 -4.48 8.10
N TRP A 98 9.71 -4.82 7.33
CA TRP A 98 8.31 -4.64 7.72
C TRP A 98 7.84 -5.80 8.61
N LYS A 99 7.54 -5.52 9.88
CA LYS A 99 7.03 -6.49 10.84
C LYS A 99 5.51 -6.35 10.97
N SER A 100 4.81 -7.48 11.00
CA SER A 100 3.36 -7.46 11.18
C SER A 100 3.01 -7.09 12.63
N GLU A 101 2.11 -6.14 12.80
CA GLU A 101 1.57 -5.75 14.11
C GLU A 101 0.55 -6.77 14.64
N GLY A 102 0.03 -7.63 13.75
CA GLY A 102 -0.92 -8.67 14.12
C GLY A 102 -1.31 -9.57 12.96
N GLY A 103 -2.27 -10.44 13.23
CA GLY A 103 -2.88 -11.33 12.24
C GLY A 103 -3.67 -10.58 11.16
N LYS A 104 -3.97 -11.29 10.07
CA LYS A 104 -4.85 -10.76 9.03
C LYS A 104 -6.27 -10.63 9.58
N LYS A 105 -6.89 -9.48 9.35
CA LYS A 105 -8.30 -9.22 9.66
C LYS A 105 -9.13 -9.34 8.39
N ALA A 106 -10.28 -10.02 8.46
CA ALA A 106 -11.19 -10.08 7.33
C ALA A 106 -11.80 -8.69 7.09
N VAL A 107 -11.83 -8.26 5.82
CA VAL A 107 -12.55 -7.06 5.42
C VAL A 107 -13.91 -7.48 4.89
N ILE A 108 -14.97 -6.95 5.49
CA ILE A 108 -16.36 -7.24 5.14
C ILE A 108 -16.87 -6.11 4.25
N GLY A 109 -17.41 -6.47 3.08
CA GLY A 109 -18.00 -5.50 2.17
C GLY A 109 -19.43 -5.12 2.58
N ALA A 110 -20.00 -4.14 1.88
CA ALA A 110 -21.36 -3.66 2.12
C ALA A 110 -22.44 -4.75 2.03
N ASP A 111 -22.21 -5.84 1.27
CA ASP A 111 -23.12 -6.99 1.16
C ASP A 111 -22.97 -8.02 2.30
N GLY A 112 -22.18 -7.71 3.33
CA GLY A 112 -21.89 -8.59 4.46
C GLY A 112 -20.92 -9.74 4.12
N ARG A 113 -20.41 -9.81 2.88
CA ARG A 113 -19.47 -10.87 2.48
C ARG A 113 -18.04 -10.40 2.65
N ARG A 114 -17.14 -11.34 2.93
CA ARG A 114 -15.71 -11.07 3.00
C ARG A 114 -15.19 -10.69 1.62
N VAL A 115 -14.62 -9.49 1.49
CA VAL A 115 -14.05 -9.01 0.22
C VAL A 115 -12.54 -9.21 0.12
N GLY A 116 -11.84 -9.30 1.26
CA GLY A 116 -10.40 -9.53 1.33
C GLY A 116 -9.87 -9.55 2.76
N TYR A 117 -8.60 -9.19 2.92
CA TYR A 117 -7.93 -9.14 4.21
C TYR A 117 -7.06 -7.89 4.34
N LEU A 118 -7.06 -7.31 5.54
CA LEU A 118 -6.13 -6.25 5.95
C LEU A 118 -5.10 -6.84 6.92
N GLN A 119 -3.84 -6.41 6.80
CA GLN A 119 -2.82 -6.69 7.80
C GLN A 119 -1.98 -5.43 7.99
N LYS A 120 -1.78 -5.02 9.25
CA LYS A 120 -0.98 -3.85 9.62
C LYS A 120 0.48 -4.23 9.84
N PHE A 121 1.36 -3.30 9.49
CA PHE A 121 2.80 -3.47 9.57
C PHE A 121 3.46 -2.20 10.09
N SER A 122 4.49 -2.37 10.91
CA SER A 122 5.42 -1.30 11.26
C SER A 122 6.76 -1.55 10.57
N TYR A 123 7.39 -0.48 10.11
CA TYR A 123 8.75 -0.53 9.59
C TYR A 123 9.74 -0.52 10.76
N HIS A 124 10.72 -1.41 10.74
CA HIS A 124 11.78 -1.48 11.72
C HIS A 124 13.13 -1.40 11.03
N TYR A 125 13.96 -0.47 11.50
CA TYR A 125 15.40 -0.48 11.26
C TYR A 125 16.07 -1.22 12.44
N THR A 126 16.87 -2.24 12.14
CA THR A 126 17.56 -3.09 13.12
C THR A 126 19.07 -2.82 13.18
N GLY A 127 19.57 -1.80 12.48
CA GLY A 127 20.97 -1.43 12.61
C GLY A 127 21.29 -0.96 14.02
N GLN A 128 22.26 -1.64 14.65
CA GLN A 128 22.80 -1.25 15.94
C GLN A 128 23.28 0.20 15.85
N GLY A 129 22.67 1.08 16.64
CA GLY A 129 23.30 2.35 16.99
C GLY A 129 24.55 2.05 17.82
N HIS A 130 25.70 1.99 17.17
CA HIS A 130 26.97 2.27 17.82
C HIS A 130 27.29 3.74 17.55
N LEU A 131 26.94 4.59 18.52
CA LEU A 131 27.65 5.82 18.81
C LEU A 131 28.48 5.57 20.06
#